data_AF-A0A1Y2SCZ6-F1
#
_entry.id   AF-A0A1Y2SCZ6-F1
#
_cell.length_a   1.000
_cell.length_b   1.000
_cell.length_c   1.000
_cell.angle_alpha   90.00
_cell.angle_beta   90.00
_cell.angle_gamma   90.00
#
_symmetry.space_group_name_H-M   'P 1'
#
loop_
_entity.id
_entity.type
_entity.pdbx_description
1 polymer ?
#
loop_
_entity_poly.entity_id
_entity_poly.type
_entity_poly.pdbx_seq_one_letter_code
_entity_poly.pdbx_strand_id
1 'polypeptide(L)'
;MAPMDANLTLITAERLSEYFESKRVSPHCSLCGHLHFTVPQVGVTGVAAAGMRIGPYVNVIKAESIYHEDTNNYYISIICKNCGNVVMIDSLQILEWLKQRYPAIMEKGSNEQTK
;
A
#
# COMPACT_ATOMS: atom_id res chain seq x y z
N MET A 1 -19.29 -2.57 -7.99
CA MET A 1 -17.85 -2.31 -7.78
C MET A 1 -17.52 -2.78 -6.38
N ALA A 2 -16.54 -3.66 -6.21
CA ALA A 2 -16.00 -3.92 -4.87
C ALA A 2 -15.44 -2.60 -4.32
N PRO A 3 -15.58 -2.29 -3.01
CA PRO A 3 -15.01 -1.09 -2.45
C PRO A 3 -13.51 -1.06 -2.75
N MET A 4 -13.00 0.10 -3.14
CA MET A 4 -11.59 0.34 -3.49
C MET A 4 -10.64 -0.23 -2.41
N ASP A 5 -11.12 -0.22 -1.16
CA ASP A 5 -10.46 -0.72 0.04
C ASP A 5 -10.15 -2.23 0.02
N ALA A 6 -10.95 -3.05 -0.68
CA ALA A 6 -10.74 -4.49 -0.73
C ALA A 6 -9.43 -4.87 -1.46
N ASN A 7 -9.08 -4.13 -2.52
CA ASN A 7 -7.89 -4.41 -3.33
C ASN A 7 -6.61 -3.91 -2.67
N LEU A 8 -6.67 -2.95 -1.73
CA LEU A 8 -5.50 -2.43 -1.02
C LEU A 8 -4.81 -3.51 -0.16
N THR A 9 -5.55 -4.53 0.27
CA THR A 9 -5.01 -5.68 1.01
C THR A 9 -4.01 -6.52 0.20
N LEU A 10 -4.00 -6.37 -1.13
CA LEU A 10 -3.04 -7.04 -2.02
C LEU A 10 -1.62 -6.44 -1.93
N ILE A 11 -1.49 -5.23 -1.39
CA ILE A 11 -0.20 -4.56 -1.26
C ILE A 11 0.47 -5.03 0.03
N THR A 12 1.31 -6.06 -0.08
CA THR A 12 2.19 -6.51 1.00
C THR A 12 3.55 -5.82 0.94
N ALA A 13 4.32 -5.88 2.02
CA ALA A 13 5.70 -5.37 2.01
C ALA A 13 6.58 -6.08 0.96
N GLU A 14 6.34 -7.37 0.74
CA GLU A 14 7.01 -8.16 -0.31
C GLU A 14 6.66 -7.64 -1.70
N ARG A 15 5.37 -7.43 -2.00
CA ARG A 15 4.92 -6.85 -3.29
C ARG A 15 5.44 -5.44 -3.52
N LEU A 16 5.56 -4.65 -2.45
CA LEU A 16 6.16 -3.32 -2.54
C LEU A 16 7.66 -3.41 -2.88
N SER A 17 8.39 -4.38 -2.31
CA SER A 17 9.79 -4.64 -2.65
C SER A 17 9.94 -5.06 -4.12
N GLU A 18 9.13 -6.01 -4.57
CA GLU A 18 9.11 -6.46 -5.97
C GLU A 18 8.79 -5.31 -6.95
N TYR A 19 7.89 -4.40 -6.57
CA TYR A 19 7.60 -3.21 -7.37
C TYR A 19 8.86 -2.37 -7.57
N PHE A 20 9.58 -2.04 -6.50
CA PHE A 20 10.81 -1.25 -6.57
C PHE A 20 11.89 -1.93 -7.42
N GLU A 21 12.09 -3.23 -7.24
CA GLU A 21 13.01 -4.03 -8.04
C GLU A 21 12.63 -4.00 -9.53
N SER A 22 11.35 -4.17 -9.86
CA SER A 22 10.86 -4.15 -11.24
C SER A 22 11.04 -2.80 -11.92
N LYS A 23 10.99 -1.71 -11.16
CA LYS A 23 11.23 -0.34 -11.63
C LYS A 23 12.71 0.05 -11.60
N ARG A 24 13.59 -0.82 -11.09
CA ARG A 24 15.01 -0.53 -10.84
C ARG A 24 15.21 0.73 -10.00
N VAL A 25 14.31 0.97 -9.05
CA VAL A 25 14.35 2.11 -8.14
C VAL A 25 14.84 1.63 -6.78
N SER A 26 15.88 2.30 -6.26
CA SER A 26 16.28 2.16 -4.86
C SER A 26 15.81 3.41 -4.11
N PRO A 27 14.77 3.31 -3.26
CA PRO A 27 14.31 4.46 -2.50
C PRO A 27 15.42 4.93 -1.56
N HIS A 28 15.69 6.23 -1.58
CA HIS A 28 16.62 6.90 -0.66
C HIS A 28 15.86 7.98 0.10
N CYS A 29 16.26 8.22 1.35
CA CYS A 29 15.63 9.24 2.17
C CYS A 29 15.96 10.62 1.60
N SER A 30 14.94 11.41 1.23
CA SER A 30 15.13 12.78 0.74
C SER A 30 15.77 13.72 1.76
N LEU A 31 15.70 13.39 3.06
CA LEU A 31 16.27 14.22 4.13
C LEU A 31 17.72 13.85 4.48
N CYS A 32 18.06 12.56 4.56
CA CYS A 32 19.38 12.12 5.04
C CYS A 32 20.13 11.16 4.10
N GLY A 33 19.59 10.86 2.92
CA GLY A 33 20.19 9.97 1.91
C GLY A 33 20.20 8.48 2.29
N HIS A 34 19.75 8.10 3.48
CA HIS A 34 19.77 6.72 3.95
C HIS A 34 18.84 5.81 3.11
N LEU A 35 19.30 4.59 2.82
CA LEU A 35 18.63 3.65 1.91
C LEU A 35 17.66 2.67 2.62
N HIS A 36 17.74 2.56 3.94
CA HIS A 36 16.91 1.59 4.66
C HIS A 36 15.64 2.24 5.21
N PHE A 37 14.52 1.64 4.86
CA PHE A 37 13.19 2.03 5.30
C PHE A 37 12.55 0.91 6.10
N THR A 38 11.60 1.29 6.95
CA THR A 38 10.61 0.38 7.52
C THR A 38 9.25 0.69 6.93
N VAL A 39 8.44 -0.34 6.75
CA VAL A 39 7.04 -0.20 6.32
C VAL A 39 6.19 -0.52 7.54
N PRO A 40 5.38 0.41 8.05
CA PRO A 40 4.43 0.11 9.11
C PRO A 40 3.49 -1.00 8.64
N GLN A 41 3.52 -2.13 9.35
CA GLN A 41 2.63 -3.27 9.10
C GLN A 41 1.45 -3.18 10.05
N VAL A 42 0.27 -3.60 9.59
CA VAL A 42 -0.91 -3.73 10.45
C VAL A 42 -0.81 -5.07 11.21
N GLY A 43 -0.14 -5.06 12.37
CA GLY A 43 0.09 -6.24 13.20
C GLY A 43 -0.57 -6.17 14.58
N VAL A 44 -1.56 -7.05 14.81
CA VAL A 44 -2.13 -7.64 16.05
C VAL A 44 -2.54 -6.74 17.24
N THR A 45 -2.11 -5.47 17.34
CA THR A 45 -2.43 -4.60 18.49
C THR A 45 -2.82 -3.16 18.11
N GLY A 46 -2.70 -2.79 16.83
CA GLY A 46 -3.05 -1.47 16.34
C GLY A 46 -4.48 -1.42 15.82
N VAL A 47 -5.23 -0.40 16.26
CA VAL A 47 -6.56 -0.05 15.74
C VAL A 47 -6.51 -0.09 14.21
N ALA A 48 -7.26 -1.00 13.61
CA ALA A 48 -7.37 -1.11 12.16
C ALA A 48 -7.99 0.19 11.62
N ALA A 49 -7.16 1.14 11.21
CA ALA A 49 -7.64 2.25 10.41
C ALA A 49 -8.18 1.66 9.10
N ALA A 50 -9.40 2.04 8.73
CA ALA A 50 -10.11 1.61 7.51
C ALA A 50 -10.62 0.16 7.47
N GLY A 51 -11.04 -0.45 8.59
CA GLY A 51 -11.83 -1.71 8.56
C GLY A 51 -11.10 -2.93 7.96
N MET A 52 -9.77 -2.86 7.81
CA MET A 52 -8.96 -3.92 7.21
C MET A 52 -8.74 -5.08 8.19
N ARG A 53 -8.89 -6.32 7.71
CA ARG A 53 -8.65 -7.56 8.47
C ARG A 53 -7.16 -7.80 8.67
N ILE A 54 -6.68 -7.90 9.92
CA ILE A 54 -5.28 -8.16 10.32
C ILE A 54 -4.51 -9.07 9.34
N GLY A 55 -3.33 -8.64 8.86
CA GLY A 55 -2.52 -9.39 7.89
C GLY A 55 -1.24 -8.66 7.45
N PRO A 56 -0.39 -9.29 6.60
CA PRO A 56 0.93 -8.78 6.23
C PRO A 56 0.92 -7.63 5.20
N TYR A 57 -0.19 -6.89 5.11
CA TYR A 57 -0.31 -5.76 4.20
C TYR A 57 0.29 -4.50 4.81
N VAL A 58 0.70 -3.60 3.92
CA VAL A 58 1.23 -2.29 4.29
C VAL A 58 0.11 -1.40 4.81
N ASN A 59 0.41 -0.51 5.76
CA ASN A 59 -0.56 0.50 6.16
C ASN A 59 -0.83 1.47 5.00
N VAL A 60 -2.11 1.60 4.61
CA VAL A 60 -2.55 2.55 3.59
C VAL A 60 -3.34 3.67 4.27
N ILE A 61 -2.89 4.89 4.05
CA ILE A 61 -3.47 6.11 4.60
C ILE A 61 -4.40 6.71 3.55
N LYS A 62 -5.68 6.85 3.89
CA LYS A 62 -6.65 7.62 3.11
C LYS A 62 -6.42 9.11 3.37
N ALA A 63 -6.07 9.85 2.33
CA ALA A 63 -6.03 11.30 2.32
C ALA A 63 -7.36 11.80 1.75
N GLU A 64 -8.19 12.36 2.64
CA GLU A 64 -9.49 12.89 2.26
C GLU A 64 -9.36 14.14 1.40
N SER A 65 -10.12 14.19 0.32
CA SER A 65 -10.18 15.36 -0.53
C SER A 65 -11.17 16.38 0.02
N ILE A 66 -10.78 17.65 -0.03
CA ILE A 66 -11.65 18.78 0.32
C ILE A 66 -12.73 19.05 -0.74
N TYR A 67 -12.63 18.43 -1.92
CA TYR A 67 -13.54 18.67 -3.05
C TYR A 67 -14.68 17.64 -3.09
N HIS A 68 -14.35 16.35 -3.04
CA HIS A 68 -15.34 15.26 -3.15
C HIS A 68 -14.76 13.93 -2.67
N GLU A 69 -15.58 13.04 -2.12
CA GLU A 69 -15.15 11.72 -1.65
C GLU A 69 -14.60 10.81 -2.76
N ASP A 70 -15.06 10.98 -4.00
CA ASP A 70 -14.54 10.27 -5.18
C ASP A 70 -13.11 10.68 -5.56
N THR A 71 -12.60 11.73 -4.94
CA THR A 71 -11.25 12.27 -5.19
C THR A 71 -10.29 12.00 -4.02
N ASN A 72 -10.67 11.10 -3.11
CA ASN A 72 -9.80 10.63 -2.04
C ASN A 72 -8.55 9.95 -2.62
N ASN A 73 -7.39 10.23 -2.04
CA ASN A 73 -6.14 9.60 -2.40
C ASN A 73 -5.73 8.56 -1.36
N TYR A 74 -4.96 7.56 -1.76
CA TYR A 74 -4.54 6.47 -0.90
C TYR A 74 -3.03 6.29 -1.00
N TYR A 75 -2.35 6.37 0.13
CA TYR A 75 -0.89 6.38 0.19
C TYR A 75 -0.32 5.30 1.11
N ILE A 76 0.79 4.71 0.70
CA ILE A 76 1.61 3.83 1.52
C ILE A 76 2.71 4.68 2.14
N SER A 77 2.86 4.62 3.47
CA SER A 77 3.97 5.27 4.16
C SER A 77 5.17 4.33 4.28
N ILE A 78 6.36 4.77 3.87
CA ILE A 78 7.63 4.15 4.26
C ILE A 78 8.42 5.13 5.13
N ILE A 79 9.07 4.64 6.18
CA ILE A 79 9.72 5.46 7.20
C ILE A 79 11.22 5.20 7.17
N CYS A 80 12.02 6.25 7.03
CA CYS A 80 13.47 6.13 7.07
C CYS A 80 13.93 5.63 8.45
N LYS A 81 14.70 4.54 8.49
CA LYS A 81 15.21 3.95 9.74
C LYS A 81 16.24 4.82 10.47
N ASN A 82 16.83 5.80 9.77
CA ASN A 82 17.85 6.68 10.34
C ASN A 82 17.26 7.96 10.96
N CYS A 83 16.45 8.71 10.19
CA CYS A 83 15.96 10.02 10.63
C CYS A 83 14.44 10.07 10.87
N GLY A 84 13.71 8.97 10.66
CA GLY A 84 12.26 8.93 10.85
C GLY A 84 11.45 9.65 9.76
N ASN A 85 12.09 10.23 8.74
CA ASN A 85 11.37 10.90 7.65
C ASN A 85 10.41 9.93 6.94
N VAL A 86 9.15 10.36 6.79
CA VAL A 86 8.08 9.59 6.15
C VAL A 86 8.04 9.95 4.67
N VAL A 87 8.05 8.93 3.82
CA VAL A 87 7.84 9.04 2.38
C VAL A 87 6.51 8.39 2.06
N MET A 88 5.67 9.10 1.32
CA MET A 88 4.34 8.66 0.92
C MET A 88 4.38 8.22 -0.54
N ILE A 89 3.89 7.01 -0.81
CA ILE A 89 3.85 6.41 -2.15
C ILE A 89 2.39 6.25 -2.55
N ASP A 90 2.03 6.69 -3.74
CA ASP A 90 0.71 6.48 -4.31
C ASP A 90 0.40 4.98 -4.45
N SER A 91 -0.58 4.51 -3.68
CA SER A 91 -0.99 3.10 -3.65
C SER A 91 -1.60 2.64 -4.99
N LEU A 92 -2.20 3.55 -5.76
CA LEU A 92 -2.85 3.21 -7.03
C LEU A 92 -1.84 2.76 -8.08
N GLN A 93 -0.65 3.35 -8.08
CA GLN A 93 0.43 2.94 -8.97
C GLN A 93 0.91 1.52 -8.68
N ILE A 94 0.94 1.15 -7.40
CA ILE A 94 1.31 -0.20 -6.96
C ILE A 94 0.20 -1.19 -7.32
N LEU A 95 -1.07 -0.84 -7.08
CA LEU A 95 -2.21 -1.66 -7.46
C LEU A 95 -2.29 -1.90 -8.97
N GLU A 96 -2.08 -0.86 -9.77
CA GLU A 96 -2.13 -0.98 -11.22
C GLU A 96 -1.00 -1.87 -11.75
N TRP A 97 0.19 -1.75 -11.17
CA TRP A 97 1.29 -2.67 -11.45
C TRP A 97 0.96 -4.12 -11.03
N LEU A 98 0.35 -4.32 -9.85
CA LEU A 98 -0.07 -5.64 -9.39
C LEU A 98 -1.09 -6.30 -10.33
N LYS A 99 -2.07 -5.53 -10.83
CA LYS A 99 -3.05 -6.02 -11.81
C LYS A 99 -2.39 -6.52 -13.09
N GLN A 100 -1.42 -5.77 -13.60
CA GLN A 100 -0.68 -6.13 -14.81
C GLN A 100 0.21 -7.36 -14.59
N ARG A 101 0.81 -7.47 -13.40
CA ARG A 101 1.77 -8.53 -13.07
C ARG A 101 1.10 -9.84 -12.63
N TYR A 102 -0.05 -9.76 -11.97
CA TYR A 102 -0.76 -10.90 -11.36
C TYR A 102 -2.26 -10.88 -11.68
N PRO A 103 -2.68 -11.01 -12.96
CA PRO A 103 -4.09 -10.92 -13.34
C PRO A 103 -4.98 -11.94 -12.61
N ALA A 104 -4.50 -13.15 -12.34
CA ALA A 104 -5.25 -14.20 -11.66
C ALA A 104 -5.57 -13.91 -10.17
N ILE A 105 -4.81 -13.03 -9.51
CA ILE A 105 -5.07 -12.64 -8.11
C ILE A 105 -6.26 -11.67 -8.04
N MET A 106 -6.50 -10.89 -9.10
CA MET A 106 -7.62 -9.96 -9.19
C MET A 106 -8.97 -10.65 -9.42
N GLU A 107 -8.97 -11.80 -10.11
CA GLU A 107 -10.19 -12.57 -10.39
C GLU A 107 -10.70 -13.32 -9.15
N LYS A 108 -9.80 -13.81 -8.27
CA LYS A 108 -10.18 -14.50 -7.04
C LYS A 108 -10.90 -13.60 -6.02
N GLY A 109 -10.57 -12.31 -5.96
CA GLY A 109 -11.27 -11.34 -5.11
C GLY A 109 -12.73 -11.07 -5.53
N SER A 110 -13.11 -11.44 -6.75
CA SER A 110 -14.49 -11.28 -7.26
C SER A 110 -15.39 -12.49 -6.96
N ASN A 111 -14.80 -13.67 -6.73
CA ASN A 111 -15.54 -14.93 -6.54
C ASN A 111 -15.81 -15.30 -5.07
N GLU A 112 -15.21 -14.60 -4.10
CA GLU A 112 -15.47 -14.84 -2.66
C GLU A 112 -16.69 -14.08 -2.10
N GLN A 113 -17.45 -13.36 -2.94
CA GLN A 113 -18.70 -12.70 -2.52
C GLN A 113 -19.97 -13.56 -2.71
N THR A 114 -19.86 -14.80 -3.17
CA THR A 114 -21.00 -15.71 -3.34
C THR A 114 -20.79 -17.01 -2.57
N LYS A 115 -20.89 -16.95 -1.25
CA LYS A 115 -21.29 -18.10 -0.43
C LYS A 115 -21.89 -17.68 0.90
#